data_AF-A0A7Y4JT38-F1
#
_entry.id   AF-A0A7Y4JT38-F1
#
_cell.length_a   1.000
_cell.length_b   1.000
_cell.length_c   1.000
_cell.angle_alpha   90.00
_cell.angle_beta   90.00
_cell.angle_gamma   90.00
#
_symmetry.space_group_name_H-M   'P 1'
#
loop_
_entity.id
_entity.type
_entity.pdbx_description
1 polymer ?
#
loop_
_entity_poly.entity_id
_entity_poly.type
_entity_poly.pdbx_seq_one_letter_code
_entity_poly.pdbx_strand_id
1 'polypeptide(L)'
;GEAAAAMEERVDAAASGGAQPCGPSARPVGDLRPGAEGSAPEKLVEVDGRVFYGADDGVAGNELWVTDGSSTDSRRVKDLRPGAYGSTPRFLTRMGGRLFFVADDGVNGPELWSTDGTEGGTVLVADLRPGAQGSAPDGLTVVGARLYFTADDGVHGRELWSTDGTAKGTQLTQEFAPGPNSLFLDDLTEWNGRLALVAYGDDSVTLWVHEARTGASRVLFRGPAWTVLFALTPAGSDRLFFLVDPGLGEADLWVTRGQPLTTFPLVHVPGDYPSELTPLGTSVYFMAGAEGFFGEPGDLLHGGELWKSDGTRMGTRLVKDVRPGPMGSQPSGLTVMGGRLYFAAEDGVHGRELWSTDGTAQGTVLVQDLEPGPVGSAPTAFAEADGWLFFSATTAGRGREAWYSNGAPGHVDPMRDIAPAGLSANPRGFVRAGSHVFFLATDPVQGEEPWALPFLPAARCGRP
;
A
#
# COMPACT_ATOMS: atom_id res chain seq x y z
N GLY A 1 -30.84 -17.43 -8.81
CA GLY A 1 -31.16 -18.47 -7.81
C GLY A 1 -29.98 -18.62 -6.88
N GLU A 2 -28.92 -19.29 -7.33
CA GLU A 2 -27.74 -19.59 -6.50
C GLU A 2 -26.87 -18.36 -6.14
N ALA A 3 -26.81 -17.33 -6.99
CA ALA A 3 -26.08 -16.09 -6.68
C ALA A 3 -26.75 -15.21 -5.61
N ALA A 4 -28.09 -15.31 -5.45
CA ALA A 4 -28.81 -14.63 -4.37
C ALA A 4 -28.66 -15.38 -3.04
N ALA A 5 -28.67 -16.72 -3.10
CA ALA A 5 -28.44 -17.56 -1.93
C ALA A 5 -27.01 -17.41 -1.36
N ALA A 6 -25.99 -17.26 -2.21
CA ALA A 6 -24.62 -17.00 -1.76
C ALA A 6 -24.40 -15.59 -1.16
N MET A 7 -25.28 -14.65 -1.47
CA MET A 7 -25.31 -13.32 -0.86
C MET A 7 -26.02 -13.37 0.51
N GLU A 8 -27.17 -14.05 0.59
CA GLU A 8 -27.90 -14.24 1.86
C GLU A 8 -27.09 -15.05 2.89
N GLU A 9 -26.37 -16.09 2.47
CA GLU A 9 -25.51 -16.89 3.36
C GLU A 9 -24.31 -16.11 3.93
N ARG A 10 -23.96 -14.97 3.32
CA ARG A 10 -22.88 -14.07 3.79
C ARG A 10 -23.37 -12.85 4.55
N VAL A 11 -24.62 -12.42 4.33
CA VAL A 11 -25.28 -11.44 5.22
C VAL A 11 -25.47 -12.05 6.61
N ASP A 12 -25.64 -13.36 6.72
CA ASP A 12 -25.65 -14.09 8.01
C ASP A 12 -24.27 -14.25 8.66
N ALA A 13 -23.16 -13.92 7.98
CA ALA A 13 -21.85 -13.86 8.63
C ALA A 13 -21.72 -12.67 9.60
N ALA A 14 -22.57 -11.64 9.44
CA ALA A 14 -22.73 -10.59 10.44
C ALA A 14 -23.44 -11.09 11.72
N ALA A 15 -24.18 -12.21 11.64
CA ALA A 15 -24.74 -12.91 12.79
C ALA A 15 -23.81 -13.99 13.38
N SER A 16 -22.66 -14.27 12.75
CA SER A 16 -21.74 -15.33 13.15
C SER A 16 -20.58 -14.85 14.02
N GLY A 17 -20.84 -14.11 15.11
CA GLY A 17 -19.87 -13.91 16.21
C GLY A 17 -18.48 -13.32 15.88
N GLY A 18 -18.25 -12.88 14.65
CA GLY A 18 -16.98 -12.34 14.17
C GLY A 18 -16.68 -10.96 14.74
N ALA A 19 -15.42 -10.56 14.70
CA ALA A 19 -15.03 -9.21 15.08
C ALA A 19 -15.53 -8.19 14.04
N GLN A 20 -15.94 -7.01 14.51
CA GLN A 20 -16.47 -5.93 13.70
C GLN A 20 -16.05 -4.57 14.26
N PRO A 21 -16.13 -3.49 13.45
CA PRO A 21 -16.01 -2.11 13.91
C PRO A 21 -16.98 -1.81 15.06
N CYS A 22 -16.49 -1.30 16.20
CA CYS A 22 -17.35 -0.91 17.30
C CYS A 22 -17.95 0.50 17.12
N GLY A 23 -18.71 0.72 16.04
CA GLY A 23 -19.43 1.99 15.82
C GLY A 23 -18.50 3.21 15.74
N PRO A 24 -18.92 4.39 16.23
CA PRO A 24 -18.13 5.62 16.17
C PRO A 24 -17.09 5.75 17.30
N SER A 25 -16.60 4.64 17.85
CA SER A 25 -15.79 4.64 19.10
C SER A 25 -14.29 4.88 18.91
N ALA A 26 -13.88 5.38 17.75
CA ALA A 26 -12.48 5.71 17.49
C ALA A 26 -11.95 6.76 18.49
N ARG A 27 -10.70 6.57 18.92
CA ARG A 27 -10.02 7.44 19.90
C ARG A 27 -8.54 7.60 19.55
N PRO A 28 -7.89 8.70 19.96
CA PRO A 28 -6.45 8.84 19.80
C PRO A 28 -5.74 7.81 20.70
N VAL A 29 -4.59 7.32 20.24
CA VAL A 29 -3.73 6.36 20.96
C VAL A 29 -2.76 7.09 21.92
N GLY A 30 -2.85 8.40 21.97
CA GLY A 30 -2.08 9.31 22.80
C GLY A 30 -2.06 10.69 22.14
N ASP A 31 -1.58 11.68 22.88
CA ASP A 31 -1.17 12.98 22.33
C ASP A 31 0.35 13.02 22.51
N LEU A 32 1.07 12.55 21.47
CA LEU A 32 2.51 12.32 21.56
C LEU A 32 3.26 13.65 21.52
N ARG A 33 2.71 14.65 20.81
CA ARG A 33 3.23 16.01 20.77
C ARG A 33 2.09 17.01 20.99
N PRO A 34 1.92 17.53 22.22
CA PRO A 34 0.83 18.44 22.55
C PRO A 34 0.79 19.69 21.68
N GLY A 35 -0.38 19.94 21.09
CA GLY A 35 -0.67 21.13 20.29
C GLY A 35 -0.92 20.80 18.82
N ALA A 36 -1.29 21.81 18.04
CA ALA A 36 -1.78 21.62 16.66
C ALA A 36 -0.71 21.13 15.66
N GLU A 37 0.56 21.07 16.05
CA GLU A 37 1.61 20.48 15.21
C GLU A 37 1.48 18.96 15.13
N GLY A 38 1.01 18.31 16.20
CA GLY A 38 0.90 16.85 16.31
C GLY A 38 2.22 16.11 16.13
N SER A 39 2.20 14.79 16.27
CA SER A 39 3.40 13.96 16.19
C SER A 39 3.85 13.57 14.78
N ALA A 40 3.09 13.99 13.77
CA ALA A 40 3.31 13.73 12.34
C ALA A 40 3.66 12.26 12.04
N PRO A 41 2.82 11.30 12.49
CA PRO A 41 3.15 9.89 12.36
C PRO A 41 3.27 9.46 10.90
N GLU A 42 4.27 8.64 10.63
CA GLU A 42 4.48 8.01 9.33
C GLU A 42 3.80 6.64 9.25
N LYS A 43 4.05 5.90 8.17
CA LYS A 43 3.46 4.60 7.83
C LYS A 43 3.27 3.69 9.06
N LEU A 44 2.04 3.24 9.26
CA LEU A 44 1.67 2.23 10.27
C LEU A 44 2.02 0.82 9.78
N VAL A 45 2.70 0.02 10.60
CA VAL A 45 3.04 -1.37 10.29
C VAL A 45 2.67 -2.29 11.47
N GLU A 46 1.85 -3.30 11.20
CA GLU A 46 1.49 -4.32 12.18
C GLU A 46 2.62 -5.33 12.39
N VAL A 47 2.94 -5.64 13.64
CA VAL A 47 3.75 -6.80 14.03
C VAL A 47 3.20 -7.41 15.33
N ASP A 48 2.75 -8.66 15.26
CA ASP A 48 2.26 -9.47 16.38
C ASP A 48 1.19 -8.74 17.22
N GLY A 49 0.22 -8.13 16.53
CA GLY A 49 -0.93 -7.47 17.15
C GLY A 49 -0.67 -6.07 17.69
N ARG A 50 0.53 -5.51 17.49
CA ARG A 50 0.87 -4.11 17.78
C ARG A 50 1.16 -3.35 16.50
N VAL A 51 1.10 -2.03 16.55
CA VAL A 51 1.46 -1.16 15.41
C VAL A 51 2.72 -0.38 15.73
N PHE A 52 3.61 -0.34 14.75
CA PHE A 52 4.85 0.43 14.75
C PHE A 52 4.76 1.58 13.74
N TYR A 53 5.35 2.71 14.08
CA TYR A 53 5.34 3.92 13.27
C TYR A 53 6.47 4.87 13.68
N GLY A 54 6.93 5.72 12.75
CA GLY A 54 7.78 6.86 13.08
C GLY A 54 6.94 8.02 13.60
N ALA A 55 7.39 8.74 14.63
CA ALA A 55 6.73 9.93 15.15
C ALA A 55 7.71 10.82 15.94
N ASP A 56 7.43 12.13 15.96
CA ASP A 56 8.20 13.16 16.67
C ASP A 56 7.42 13.73 17.86
N ASP A 57 7.93 13.53 19.07
CA ASP A 57 7.33 14.05 20.30
C ASP A 57 7.70 15.51 20.63
N GLY A 58 8.48 16.16 19.76
CA GLY A 58 8.97 17.52 19.92
C GLY A 58 10.16 17.65 20.87
N VAL A 59 10.67 16.54 21.42
CA VAL A 59 11.81 16.53 22.35
C VAL A 59 12.98 15.72 21.79
N ALA A 60 12.73 14.53 21.25
CA ALA A 60 13.77 13.64 20.74
C ALA A 60 13.75 13.45 19.22
N GLY A 61 13.00 14.30 18.50
CA GLY A 61 12.86 14.17 17.05
C GLY A 61 12.10 12.89 16.65
N ASN A 62 12.15 12.57 15.36
CA ASN A 62 11.43 11.43 14.79
C ASN A 62 12.13 10.11 15.14
N GLU A 63 11.46 9.30 15.96
CA GLU A 63 11.93 8.03 16.49
C GLU A 63 10.90 6.92 16.22
N LEU A 64 11.28 5.66 16.45
CA LEU A 64 10.35 4.54 16.28
C LEU A 64 9.47 4.37 17.52
N TRP A 65 8.15 4.34 17.32
CA TRP A 65 7.12 4.14 18.34
C TRP A 65 6.38 2.82 18.15
N VAL A 66 5.78 2.34 19.23
CA VAL A 66 4.94 1.14 19.24
C VAL A 66 3.72 1.35 20.15
N THR A 67 2.60 0.74 19.79
CA THR A 67 1.38 0.72 20.60
C THR A 67 0.52 -0.53 20.36
N ASP A 68 -0.22 -0.95 21.39
CA ASP A 68 -1.31 -1.94 21.31
C ASP A 68 -2.71 -1.33 21.13
N GLY A 69 -2.82 -0.01 21.08
CA GLY A 69 -4.09 0.74 20.95
C GLY A 69 -4.76 1.08 22.27
N SER A 70 -4.15 0.78 23.40
CA SER A 70 -4.46 1.45 24.66
C SER A 70 -3.90 2.87 24.65
N SER A 71 -4.68 3.84 25.17
CA SER A 71 -4.31 5.27 25.19
C SER A 71 -3.13 5.60 26.11
N THR A 72 -2.50 4.59 26.71
CA THR A 72 -1.39 4.73 27.68
C THR A 72 -0.17 3.88 27.31
N ASP A 73 -0.23 3.04 26.28
CA ASP A 73 0.88 2.16 25.87
C ASP A 73 1.67 2.72 24.67
N SER A 74 1.23 3.81 24.05
CA SER A 74 2.05 4.49 23.05
C SER A 74 3.38 4.91 23.64
N ARG A 75 4.46 4.30 23.17
CA ARG A 75 5.80 4.53 23.70
C ARG A 75 6.87 4.41 22.62
N ARG A 76 7.95 5.17 22.80
CA ARG A 76 9.15 5.01 22.00
C ARG A 76 9.74 3.62 22.23
N VAL A 77 10.15 2.96 21.16
CA VAL A 77 10.78 1.64 21.23
C VAL A 77 12.17 1.75 21.85
N LYS A 78 12.94 2.73 21.39
CA LYS A 78 14.28 3.11 21.86
C LYS A 78 14.53 4.54 21.39
N ASP A 79 15.21 5.35 22.20
CA ASP A 79 15.79 6.61 21.75
C ASP A 79 17.07 6.29 20.96
N LEU A 80 16.92 5.99 19.67
CA LEU A 80 18.01 5.43 18.89
C LEU A 80 19.07 6.49 18.58
N ARG A 81 18.64 7.74 18.31
CA ARG A 81 19.54 8.88 18.18
C ARG A 81 19.10 10.03 19.10
N PRO A 82 19.72 10.13 20.30
CA PRO A 82 19.35 11.16 21.25
C PRO A 82 19.47 12.59 20.70
N GLY A 83 18.45 13.40 20.97
CA GLY A 83 18.37 14.82 20.62
C GLY A 83 17.36 15.12 19.51
N ALA A 84 17.13 16.40 19.23
CA ALA A 84 16.02 16.84 18.38
C ALA A 84 16.05 16.40 16.90
N TYR A 85 17.12 15.75 16.45
CA TYR A 85 17.20 15.21 15.09
C TYR A 85 16.47 13.87 14.95
N GLY A 86 16.49 13.03 15.98
CA GLY A 86 15.94 11.67 15.94
C GLY A 86 16.58 10.75 14.90
N SER A 87 16.23 9.47 14.92
CA SER A 87 16.79 8.45 14.04
C SER A 87 16.14 8.35 12.66
N THR A 88 15.00 9.02 12.45
CA THR A 88 14.22 9.04 11.19
C THR A 88 13.94 7.63 10.63
N PRO A 89 13.21 6.77 11.36
CA PRO A 89 12.98 5.40 10.94
C PRO A 89 12.18 5.35 9.63
N ARG A 90 12.73 4.69 8.61
CA ARG A 90 12.13 4.55 7.27
C ARG A 90 12.06 3.09 6.84
N PHE A 91 11.27 2.82 5.80
CA PHE A 91 11.09 1.48 5.24
C PHE A 91 10.72 0.41 6.27
N LEU A 92 9.78 0.73 7.16
CA LEU A 92 9.25 -0.21 8.14
C LEU A 92 8.67 -1.44 7.41
N THR A 93 9.27 -2.61 7.66
CA THR A 93 8.96 -3.87 6.99
C THR A 93 8.92 -5.00 8.01
N ARG A 94 7.78 -5.69 8.11
CA ARG A 94 7.65 -6.88 8.94
C ARG A 94 8.34 -8.08 8.29
N MET A 95 9.18 -8.79 9.04
CA MET A 95 9.67 -10.12 8.67
C MET A 95 9.56 -11.07 9.87
N GLY A 96 8.63 -12.03 9.79
CA GLY A 96 8.29 -12.88 10.92
C GLY A 96 7.65 -12.08 12.07
N GLY A 97 8.07 -12.34 13.31
CA GLY A 97 7.63 -11.62 14.52
C GLY A 97 8.48 -10.39 14.86
N ARG A 98 9.19 -9.82 13.88
CA ARG A 98 10.06 -8.65 14.07
C ARG A 98 9.78 -7.58 13.02
N LEU A 99 10.02 -6.34 13.41
CA LEU A 99 10.08 -5.21 12.50
C LEU A 99 11.53 -4.97 12.07
N PHE A 100 11.74 -4.79 10.77
CA PHE A 100 12.97 -4.29 10.17
C PHE A 100 12.74 -2.88 9.65
N PHE A 101 13.72 -2.01 9.80
CA PHE A 101 13.63 -0.61 9.42
C PHE A 101 15.01 -0.03 9.21
N VAL A 102 15.10 1.08 8.49
CA VAL A 102 16.35 1.80 8.30
C VAL A 102 16.35 3.02 9.20
N ALA A 103 17.45 3.24 9.93
CA ALA A 103 17.58 4.36 10.84
C ALA A 103 19.05 4.75 11.05
N ASP A 104 19.27 6.01 11.43
CA ASP A 104 20.58 6.57 11.76
C ASP A 104 20.69 6.79 13.27
N ASP A 105 21.60 6.09 13.94
CA ASP A 105 21.85 6.22 15.39
C ASP A 105 22.82 7.38 15.73
N GLY A 106 23.27 8.13 14.73
CA GLY A 106 24.26 9.21 14.87
C GLY A 106 25.71 8.74 14.93
N VAL A 107 25.97 7.44 14.83
CA VAL A 107 27.32 6.84 14.86
C VAL A 107 27.62 6.06 13.58
N ASN A 108 26.69 5.19 13.16
CA ASN A 108 26.83 4.27 12.04
C ASN A 108 26.16 4.78 10.76
N GLY A 109 25.59 5.99 10.78
CA GLY A 109 24.77 6.49 9.68
C GLY A 109 23.51 5.63 9.46
N PRO A 110 22.80 5.82 8.33
CA PRO A 110 21.61 5.04 8.03
C PRO A 110 21.94 3.58 7.73
N GLU A 111 21.50 2.67 8.61
CA GLU A 111 21.76 1.22 8.51
C GLU A 111 20.48 0.41 8.74
N LEU A 112 20.53 -0.91 8.51
CA LEU A 112 19.41 -1.81 8.76
C LEU A 112 19.32 -2.21 10.25
N TRP A 113 18.21 -1.88 10.88
CA TRP A 113 17.89 -2.22 12.27
C TRP A 113 16.73 -3.21 12.35
N SER A 114 16.66 -3.93 13.46
CA SER A 114 15.52 -4.79 13.78
C SER A 114 15.04 -4.61 15.22
N THR A 115 13.76 -4.80 15.47
CA THR A 115 13.18 -4.73 16.81
C THR A 115 12.05 -5.76 17.01
N ASP A 116 11.87 -6.18 18.26
CA ASP A 116 10.67 -6.88 18.76
C ASP A 116 9.70 -5.93 19.51
N GLY A 117 9.97 -4.62 19.47
CA GLY A 117 9.24 -3.58 20.19
C GLY A 117 9.75 -3.31 21.60
N THR A 118 10.89 -3.88 22.01
CA THR A 118 11.58 -3.54 23.25
C THR A 118 12.91 -2.83 22.97
N GLU A 119 13.37 -2.02 23.93
CA GLU A 119 14.66 -1.34 23.82
C GLU A 119 15.82 -2.33 23.66
N GLY A 120 15.86 -3.38 24.50
CA GLY A 120 16.89 -4.42 24.48
C GLY A 120 16.84 -5.32 23.24
N GLY A 121 15.65 -5.48 22.64
CA GLY A 121 15.46 -6.20 21.38
C GLY A 121 15.69 -5.35 20.14
N THR A 122 16.04 -4.07 20.28
CA THR A 122 16.30 -3.14 19.17
C THR A 122 17.79 -3.07 18.86
N VAL A 123 18.17 -3.73 17.77
CA VAL A 123 19.58 -4.02 17.44
C VAL A 123 19.89 -3.75 15.97
N LEU A 124 21.12 -3.30 15.72
CA LEU A 124 21.70 -3.19 14.39
C LEU A 124 21.83 -4.60 13.80
N VAL A 125 21.30 -4.83 12.60
CA VAL A 125 21.33 -6.16 11.97
C VAL A 125 22.75 -6.48 11.52
N ALA A 126 23.38 -5.55 10.81
CA ALA A 126 24.79 -5.57 10.43
C ALA A 126 25.24 -4.12 10.17
N ASP A 127 26.45 -3.78 10.58
CA ASP A 127 27.13 -2.54 10.14
C ASP A 127 27.75 -2.84 8.77
N LEU A 128 27.00 -2.57 7.70
CA LEU A 128 27.44 -2.86 6.34
C LEU A 128 28.50 -1.87 5.85
N ARG A 129 28.40 -0.60 6.26
CA ARG A 129 29.39 0.42 5.94
C ARG A 129 29.77 1.22 7.19
N PRO A 130 30.88 0.84 7.85
CA PRO A 130 31.29 1.49 9.09
C PRO A 130 31.46 3.01 8.98
N GLY A 131 30.87 3.71 9.96
CA GLY A 131 30.99 5.16 10.14
C GLY A 131 29.75 5.95 9.70
N ALA A 132 29.77 7.26 9.91
CA ALA A 132 28.58 8.12 9.82
C ALA A 132 27.92 8.22 8.43
N GLN A 133 28.53 7.66 7.38
CA GLN A 133 27.91 7.61 6.06
C GLN A 133 26.84 6.52 5.96
N GLY A 134 27.05 5.38 6.62
CA GLY A 134 26.17 4.20 6.56
C GLY A 134 25.97 3.62 5.15
N SER A 135 25.34 2.46 5.10
CA SER A 135 25.05 1.74 3.85
C SER A 135 23.75 2.19 3.16
N ALA A 136 22.95 2.97 3.88
CA ALA A 136 21.67 3.55 3.47
C ALA A 136 20.71 2.55 2.79
N PRO A 137 20.32 1.44 3.43
CA PRO A 137 19.48 0.42 2.79
C PRO A 137 18.18 0.96 2.20
N ASP A 138 17.71 0.35 1.12
CA ASP A 138 16.53 0.78 0.37
C ASP A 138 15.77 -0.40 -0.27
N GLY A 139 14.47 -0.23 -0.53
CA GLY A 139 13.63 -1.23 -1.20
C GLY A 139 13.40 -2.51 -0.38
N LEU A 140 13.27 -2.41 0.94
CA LEU A 140 13.14 -3.57 1.85
C LEU A 140 11.95 -4.48 1.48
N THR A 141 12.26 -5.65 0.93
CA THR A 141 11.29 -6.62 0.37
C THR A 141 11.50 -8.01 0.96
N VAL A 142 10.46 -8.57 1.59
CA VAL A 142 10.53 -9.92 2.18
C VAL A 142 10.22 -10.97 1.13
N VAL A 143 11.06 -11.99 1.02
CA VAL A 143 10.81 -13.19 0.20
C VAL A 143 11.04 -14.42 1.06
N GLY A 144 9.96 -15.11 1.43
CA GLY A 144 10.02 -16.23 2.37
C GLY A 144 10.54 -15.79 3.74
N ALA A 145 11.67 -16.34 4.17
CA ALA A 145 12.29 -16.06 5.47
C ALA A 145 13.49 -15.10 5.38
N ARG A 146 13.65 -14.39 4.25
CA ARG A 146 14.74 -13.43 4.02
C ARG A 146 14.18 -12.07 3.64
N LEU A 147 14.92 -11.04 4.02
CA LEU A 147 14.70 -9.66 3.61
C LEU A 147 15.75 -9.29 2.57
N TYR A 148 15.30 -8.80 1.42
CA TYR A 148 16.11 -8.30 0.31
C TYR A 148 16.03 -6.78 0.28
N PHE A 149 17.12 -6.13 -0.08
CA PHE A 149 17.25 -4.67 -0.13
C PHE A 149 18.49 -4.30 -0.94
N THR A 150 18.61 -3.03 -1.32
CA THR A 150 19.87 -2.50 -1.86
C THR A 150 20.64 -1.72 -0.82
N ALA A 151 21.97 -1.78 -0.83
CA ALA A 151 22.85 -1.07 0.10
C ALA A 151 24.25 -0.89 -0.50
N ASP A 152 24.97 0.14 -0.05
CA ASP A 152 26.36 0.45 -0.45
C ASP A 152 27.32 0.20 0.72
N ASP A 153 28.15 -0.85 0.62
CA ASP A 153 29.14 -1.21 1.63
C ASP A 153 30.44 -0.38 1.55
N GLY A 154 30.52 0.58 0.62
CA GLY A 154 31.69 1.40 0.34
C GLY A 154 32.77 0.69 -0.48
N VAL A 155 32.53 -0.53 -0.96
CA VAL A 155 33.47 -1.34 -1.76
C VAL A 155 32.87 -1.71 -3.12
N HIS A 156 31.63 -2.20 -3.15
CA HIS A 156 30.94 -2.72 -4.34
C HIS A 156 29.91 -1.76 -4.92
N GLY A 157 29.82 -0.53 -4.39
CA GLY A 157 28.71 0.38 -4.71
C GLY A 157 27.37 -0.15 -4.19
N ARG A 158 26.27 0.48 -4.64
CA ARG A 158 24.92 0.04 -4.24
C ARG A 158 24.51 -1.21 -5.00
N GLU A 159 24.35 -2.31 -4.29
CA GLU A 159 24.03 -3.62 -4.88
C GLU A 159 22.90 -4.33 -4.14
N LEU A 160 22.45 -5.50 -4.62
CA LEU A 160 21.41 -6.30 -3.98
C LEU A 160 21.97 -7.14 -2.83
N TRP A 161 21.48 -6.88 -1.61
CA TRP A 161 21.80 -7.61 -0.39
C TRP A 161 20.61 -8.44 0.09
N SER A 162 20.89 -9.43 0.93
CA SER A 162 19.85 -10.14 1.67
C SER A 162 20.29 -10.48 3.09
N THR A 163 19.34 -10.55 4.01
CA THR A 163 19.56 -10.96 5.41
C THR A 163 18.49 -11.96 5.88
N ASP A 164 18.87 -12.82 6.84
CA ASP A 164 17.93 -13.61 7.65
C ASP A 164 17.57 -12.92 8.98
N GLY A 165 18.04 -11.68 9.16
CA GLY A 165 17.89 -10.91 10.39
C GLY A 165 19.10 -10.96 11.32
N THR A 166 20.17 -11.64 10.94
CA THR A 166 21.42 -11.72 11.71
C THR A 166 22.60 -11.16 10.92
N ALA A 167 23.61 -10.63 11.62
CA ALA A 167 24.84 -10.14 10.99
C ALA A 167 25.53 -11.18 10.10
N LYS A 168 25.53 -12.46 10.53
CA LYS A 168 26.13 -13.57 9.77
C LYS A 168 25.34 -13.95 8.53
N GLY A 169 24.02 -13.79 8.57
CA GLY A 169 23.13 -14.10 7.45
C GLY A 169 22.93 -12.93 6.48
N THR A 170 23.50 -11.76 6.78
CA THR A 170 23.55 -10.59 5.91
C THR A 170 24.69 -10.73 4.91
N GLN A 171 24.37 -10.77 3.63
CA GLN A 171 25.34 -11.01 2.56
C GLN A 171 24.92 -10.34 1.25
N LEU A 172 25.92 -9.99 0.44
CA LEU A 172 25.73 -9.59 -0.95
C LEU A 172 25.12 -10.77 -1.71
N THR A 173 23.94 -10.56 -2.30
CA THR A 173 23.23 -11.63 -3.01
C THR A 173 23.89 -11.88 -4.36
N GLN A 174 24.08 -10.81 -5.11
CA GLN A 174 24.72 -10.81 -6.41
C GLN A 174 25.14 -9.38 -6.75
N GLU A 175 26.30 -9.24 -7.37
CA GLU A 175 26.73 -8.00 -8.01
C GLU A 175 26.08 -7.92 -9.40
N PHE A 176 25.14 -6.98 -9.56
CA PHE A 176 24.48 -6.71 -10.84
C PHE A 176 25.23 -5.65 -11.65
N ALA A 177 25.94 -4.71 -10.98
CA ALA A 177 26.83 -3.74 -11.60
C ALA A 177 28.29 -3.98 -11.13
N PRO A 178 29.21 -4.47 -11.98
CA PRO A 178 30.57 -4.80 -11.53
C PRO A 178 31.38 -3.59 -11.05
N GLY A 179 32.15 -3.75 -9.98
CA GLY A 179 33.12 -2.79 -9.46
C GLY A 179 32.49 -1.72 -8.55
N PRO A 180 32.95 -0.45 -8.58
CA PRO A 180 32.36 0.62 -7.78
C PRO A 180 31.07 1.19 -8.38
N ASN A 181 30.53 0.54 -9.42
CA ASN A 181 29.30 0.98 -10.06
C ASN A 181 28.11 0.64 -9.16
N SER A 182 26.96 1.26 -9.40
CA SER A 182 25.76 1.04 -8.59
C SER A 182 24.64 0.48 -9.45
N LEU A 183 23.91 -0.46 -8.89
CA LEU A 183 22.59 -0.85 -9.36
C LEU A 183 21.62 0.30 -9.09
N PHE A 184 21.14 0.95 -10.15
CA PHE A 184 20.04 1.91 -10.05
C PHE A 184 18.71 1.16 -10.06
N LEU A 185 18.34 0.66 -8.89
CA LEU A 185 17.08 -0.02 -8.65
C LEU A 185 15.91 0.98 -8.67
N ASP A 186 14.86 0.63 -9.40
CA ASP A 186 13.62 1.41 -9.45
C ASP A 186 12.47 0.68 -8.74
N ASP A 187 12.37 -0.64 -8.94
CA ASP A 187 11.34 -1.46 -8.31
C ASP A 187 11.94 -2.80 -7.84
N LEU A 188 11.52 -3.24 -6.65
CA LEU A 188 11.84 -4.53 -6.06
C LEU A 188 10.58 -5.17 -5.50
N THR A 189 10.13 -6.24 -6.13
CA THR A 189 8.81 -6.83 -5.88
C THR A 189 8.92 -8.33 -5.58
N GLU A 190 8.30 -8.77 -4.48
CA GLU A 190 8.10 -10.19 -4.19
C GLU A 190 7.18 -10.81 -5.24
N TRP A 191 7.54 -11.98 -5.77
CA TRP A 191 6.71 -12.68 -6.72
C TRP A 191 6.75 -14.20 -6.52
N ASN A 192 5.86 -14.70 -5.66
CA ASN A 192 5.64 -16.13 -5.44
C ASN A 192 6.93 -16.88 -5.02
N GLY A 193 7.66 -16.35 -4.03
CA GLY A 193 8.93 -16.87 -3.54
C GLY A 193 10.15 -16.50 -4.40
N ARG A 194 9.96 -15.58 -5.34
CA ARG A 194 11.01 -14.99 -6.19
C ARG A 194 11.04 -13.48 -5.98
N LEU A 195 12.04 -12.84 -6.54
CA LEU A 195 12.20 -11.40 -6.52
C LEU A 195 12.24 -10.89 -7.96
N ALA A 196 11.29 -10.04 -8.33
CA ALA A 196 11.31 -9.29 -9.57
C ALA A 196 11.97 -7.94 -9.30
N LEU A 197 12.88 -7.51 -10.17
CA LEU A 197 13.63 -6.27 -9.99
C LEU A 197 13.78 -5.52 -11.32
N VAL A 198 13.49 -4.22 -11.29
CA VAL A 198 13.72 -3.28 -12.40
C VAL A 198 14.95 -2.47 -12.07
N ALA A 199 15.91 -2.49 -12.98
CA ALA A 199 17.14 -1.72 -12.85
C ALA A 199 17.48 -0.97 -14.12
N TYR A 200 17.96 0.27 -13.95
CA TYR A 200 18.48 1.12 -15.01
C TYR A 200 20.00 1.03 -15.05
N GLY A 201 20.54 0.93 -16.25
CA GLY A 201 21.95 1.15 -16.55
C GLY A 201 22.07 2.16 -17.68
N ASP A 202 23.30 2.56 -17.99
CA ASP A 202 23.60 3.66 -18.92
C ASP A 202 22.87 3.56 -20.27
N ASP A 203 22.76 2.35 -20.82
CA ASP A 203 22.19 2.10 -22.16
C ASP A 203 20.90 1.26 -22.14
N SER A 204 20.44 0.79 -20.98
CA SER A 204 19.30 -0.12 -20.91
C SER A 204 18.55 -0.11 -19.58
N VAL A 205 17.25 -0.35 -19.65
CA VAL A 205 16.46 -0.82 -18.50
C VAL A 205 16.29 -2.34 -18.59
N THR A 206 16.41 -3.05 -17.47
CA THR A 206 16.28 -4.51 -17.43
C THR A 206 15.36 -4.94 -16.30
N LEU A 207 14.38 -5.79 -16.63
CA LEU A 207 13.59 -6.56 -15.65
C LEU A 207 14.25 -7.93 -15.46
N TRP A 208 14.71 -8.19 -14.25
CA TRP A 208 15.22 -9.50 -13.86
C TRP A 208 14.25 -10.22 -12.94
N VAL A 209 14.38 -11.55 -12.88
CA VAL A 209 13.85 -12.34 -11.79
C VAL A 209 15.00 -13.09 -11.12
N HIS A 210 15.04 -13.01 -9.79
CA HIS A 210 15.96 -13.72 -8.92
C HIS A 210 15.21 -14.81 -8.15
N GLU A 211 15.68 -16.05 -8.29
CA GLU A 211 15.12 -17.24 -7.66
C GLU A 211 15.73 -17.40 -6.25
N ALA A 212 15.05 -16.89 -5.22
CA ALA A 212 15.55 -16.86 -3.84
C ALA A 212 16.02 -18.22 -3.30
N ARG A 213 15.42 -19.32 -3.77
CA ARG A 213 15.79 -20.68 -3.35
C ARG A 213 17.10 -21.19 -3.96
N THR A 214 17.39 -20.81 -5.20
CA THR A 214 18.54 -21.34 -5.95
C THR A 214 19.65 -20.31 -6.13
N GLY A 215 19.39 -19.04 -5.84
CA GLY A 215 20.28 -17.91 -6.11
C GLY A 215 20.41 -17.57 -7.60
N ALA A 216 19.58 -18.17 -8.46
CA ALA A 216 19.70 -17.99 -9.91
C ALA A 216 18.97 -16.71 -10.36
N SER A 217 19.63 -15.87 -11.14
CA SER A 217 19.03 -14.67 -11.73
C SER A 217 18.93 -14.79 -13.25
N ARG A 218 17.89 -14.20 -13.84
CA ARG A 218 17.71 -14.16 -15.29
C ARG A 218 16.92 -12.94 -15.74
N VAL A 219 17.24 -12.47 -16.93
CA VAL A 219 16.53 -11.36 -17.59
C VAL A 219 15.20 -11.87 -18.15
N LEU A 220 14.11 -11.15 -17.88
CA LEU A 220 12.80 -11.38 -18.49
C LEU A 220 12.48 -10.37 -19.59
N PHE A 221 12.99 -9.16 -19.47
CA PHE A 221 12.83 -8.08 -20.44
C PHE A 221 14.05 -7.17 -20.39
N ARG A 222 14.46 -6.65 -21.56
CA ARG A 222 15.45 -5.59 -21.68
C ARG A 222 15.00 -4.60 -22.75
N GLY A 223 14.95 -3.33 -22.38
CA GLY A 223 14.65 -2.21 -23.26
C GLY A 223 15.80 -1.20 -23.30
N PRO A 224 15.78 -0.23 -24.22
CA PRO A 224 16.71 0.90 -24.20
C PRO A 224 16.57 1.74 -22.93
N ALA A 225 17.58 2.55 -22.60
CA ALA A 225 17.64 3.35 -21.35
C ALA A 225 16.47 4.32 -21.14
N TRP A 226 15.79 4.77 -22.21
CA TRP A 226 14.64 5.67 -22.14
C TRP A 226 13.29 4.94 -21.95
N THR A 227 13.29 3.61 -21.90
CA THR A 227 12.09 2.85 -21.54
C THR A 227 11.84 2.94 -20.05
N VAL A 228 10.60 3.23 -19.66
CA VAL A 228 10.17 3.24 -18.26
C VAL A 228 9.39 1.96 -17.97
N LEU A 229 9.81 1.22 -16.94
CA LEU A 229 9.18 -0.02 -16.47
C LEU A 229 8.68 0.18 -15.05
N PHE A 230 7.40 -0.09 -14.80
CA PHE A 230 6.81 0.19 -13.49
C PHE A 230 5.60 -0.69 -13.20
N ALA A 231 5.04 -0.54 -11.99
CA ALA A 231 3.85 -1.23 -11.50
C ALA A 231 3.95 -2.76 -11.58
N LEU A 232 5.08 -3.32 -11.12
CA LEU A 232 5.24 -4.77 -11.01
C LEU A 232 4.16 -5.35 -10.09
N THR A 233 3.22 -6.09 -10.67
CA THR A 233 2.01 -6.56 -9.97
C THR A 233 1.85 -8.08 -10.11
N PRO A 234 2.28 -8.85 -9.11
CA PRO A 234 1.99 -10.28 -9.02
C PRO A 234 0.48 -10.54 -9.02
N ALA A 235 0.04 -11.53 -9.79
CA ALA A 235 -1.35 -12.00 -9.75
C ALA A 235 -1.41 -13.52 -9.89
N GLY A 236 -2.23 -14.16 -9.06
CA GLY A 236 -2.25 -15.61 -8.92
C GLY A 236 -0.87 -16.19 -8.57
N SER A 237 -0.65 -17.44 -8.94
CA SER A 237 0.58 -18.18 -8.58
C SER A 237 1.71 -18.08 -9.61
N ASP A 238 1.46 -17.52 -10.80
CA ASP A 238 2.40 -17.63 -11.91
C ASP A 238 2.58 -16.37 -12.76
N ARG A 239 1.83 -15.29 -12.54
CA ARG A 239 1.88 -14.09 -13.39
C ARG A 239 2.46 -12.90 -12.67
N LEU A 240 3.17 -12.08 -13.43
CA LEU A 240 3.58 -10.74 -13.09
C LEU A 240 3.10 -9.82 -14.22
N PHE A 241 2.21 -8.90 -13.88
CA PHE A 241 1.81 -7.81 -14.75
C PHE A 241 2.73 -6.61 -14.51
N PHE A 242 2.94 -5.80 -15.53
CA PHE A 242 3.75 -4.59 -15.44
C PHE A 242 3.45 -3.66 -16.61
N LEU A 243 3.87 -2.41 -16.48
CA LEU A 243 3.69 -1.39 -17.50
C LEU A 243 5.02 -1.07 -18.18
N VAL A 244 4.95 -0.83 -19.49
CA VAL A 244 6.11 -0.46 -20.31
C VAL A 244 5.77 0.79 -21.09
N ASP A 245 6.42 1.90 -20.76
CA ASP A 245 6.46 3.09 -21.62
C ASP A 245 7.76 3.06 -22.45
N PRO A 246 7.68 2.99 -23.78
CA PRO A 246 8.85 2.99 -24.67
C PRO A 246 9.52 4.39 -24.80
N GLY A 247 9.16 5.37 -23.97
CA GLY A 247 9.66 6.74 -23.98
C GLY A 247 8.76 7.71 -24.75
N LEU A 248 7.45 7.42 -24.82
CA LEU A 248 6.47 8.16 -25.59
C LEU A 248 5.41 8.85 -24.71
N GLY A 249 5.44 8.67 -23.39
CA GLY A 249 4.41 9.20 -22.50
C GLY A 249 3.15 8.33 -22.45
N GLU A 250 3.18 7.13 -23.04
CA GLU A 250 2.09 6.16 -23.02
C GLU A 250 2.63 4.78 -22.63
N ALA A 251 1.85 4.00 -21.86
CA ALA A 251 2.30 2.71 -21.35
C ALA A 251 1.38 1.55 -21.77
N ASP A 252 2.01 0.48 -22.25
CA ASP A 252 1.32 -0.77 -22.55
C ASP A 252 1.24 -1.67 -21.32
N LEU A 253 0.14 -2.41 -21.18
CA LEU A 253 0.05 -3.50 -20.21
C LEU A 253 0.78 -4.75 -20.72
N TRP A 254 1.76 -5.22 -19.97
CA TRP A 254 2.50 -6.45 -20.23
C TRP A 254 2.22 -7.51 -19.18
N VAL A 255 2.51 -8.77 -19.54
CA VAL A 255 2.48 -9.89 -18.62
C VAL A 255 3.67 -10.81 -18.87
N THR A 256 4.16 -11.43 -17.81
CA THR A 256 5.09 -12.56 -17.88
C THR A 256 4.67 -13.72 -17.00
N ARG A 257 4.99 -14.95 -17.43
CA ARG A 257 4.93 -16.16 -16.59
C ARG A 257 6.30 -16.61 -16.10
N GLY A 258 7.26 -15.69 -16.16
CA GLY A 258 8.59 -15.88 -15.63
C GLY A 258 9.44 -16.68 -16.58
N GLN A 259 9.37 -16.40 -17.87
CA GLN A 259 10.33 -16.79 -18.92
C GLN A 259 10.27 -15.72 -20.02
N PRO A 260 11.38 -15.39 -20.73
CA PRO A 260 11.37 -14.41 -21.81
C PRO A 260 10.31 -14.69 -22.88
N LEU A 261 10.14 -15.96 -23.29
CA LEU A 261 9.14 -16.37 -24.28
C LEU A 261 7.68 -16.22 -23.81
N THR A 262 7.48 -16.04 -22.50
CA THR A 262 6.17 -15.80 -21.90
C THR A 262 5.99 -14.36 -21.46
N THR A 263 6.91 -13.46 -21.83
CA THR A 263 6.88 -12.03 -21.55
C THR A 263 6.44 -11.28 -22.81
N PHE A 264 5.25 -10.70 -22.82
CA PHE A 264 4.71 -10.04 -24.02
C PHE A 264 3.67 -8.96 -23.69
N PRO A 265 3.47 -7.97 -24.60
CA PRO A 265 2.43 -6.96 -24.45
C PRO A 265 1.04 -7.54 -24.70
N LEU A 266 0.08 -7.08 -23.91
CA LEU A 266 -1.33 -7.44 -24.01
C LEU A 266 -2.08 -6.46 -24.91
N VAL A 267 -2.37 -5.27 -24.37
CA VAL A 267 -3.20 -4.25 -25.00
C VAL A 267 -2.61 -2.89 -24.67
N HIS A 268 -2.57 -2.04 -25.69
CA HIS A 268 -2.37 -0.61 -25.57
C HIS A 268 -3.72 0.05 -25.30
N VAL A 269 -3.81 0.91 -24.28
CA VAL A 269 -4.99 1.73 -24.02
C VAL A 269 -4.55 3.19 -24.16
N PRO A 270 -5.21 3.99 -25.03
CA PRO A 270 -4.79 5.37 -25.28
C PRO A 270 -4.97 6.26 -24.05
N GLY A 271 -4.14 7.31 -23.98
CA GLY A 271 -4.20 8.34 -22.94
C GLY A 271 -3.22 8.12 -21.79
N ASP A 272 -3.63 8.52 -20.57
CA ASP A 272 -2.82 8.38 -19.37
C ASP A 272 -2.47 6.92 -19.07
N TYR A 273 -1.40 6.73 -18.30
CA TYR A 273 -0.96 5.40 -17.93
C TYR A 273 -2.06 4.61 -17.22
N PRO A 274 -2.20 3.30 -17.53
CA PRO A 274 -2.96 2.42 -16.67
C PRO A 274 -2.49 2.58 -15.22
N SER A 275 -3.42 2.77 -14.30
CA SER A 275 -3.07 3.04 -12.89
C SER A 275 -3.71 2.04 -11.95
N GLU A 276 -3.10 1.89 -10.77
CA GLU A 276 -3.59 1.07 -9.67
C GLU A 276 -3.84 -0.40 -10.06
N LEU A 277 -2.87 -1.04 -10.72
CA LEU A 277 -2.95 -2.48 -11.03
C LEU A 277 -3.19 -3.27 -9.74
N THR A 278 -4.41 -3.77 -9.60
CA THR A 278 -4.90 -4.40 -8.38
C THR A 278 -5.24 -5.85 -8.67
N PRO A 279 -4.51 -6.81 -8.10
CA PRO A 279 -4.75 -8.23 -8.33
C PRO A 279 -6.02 -8.70 -7.62
N LEU A 280 -6.87 -9.42 -8.35
CA LEU A 280 -8.02 -10.16 -7.81
C LEU A 280 -8.02 -11.55 -8.44
N GLY A 281 -7.61 -12.54 -7.65
CA GLY A 281 -7.35 -13.90 -8.14
C GLY A 281 -6.18 -13.92 -9.13
N THR A 282 -6.43 -14.37 -10.35
CA THR A 282 -5.43 -14.47 -11.44
C THR A 282 -5.46 -13.30 -12.41
N SER A 283 -6.35 -12.33 -12.17
CA SER A 283 -6.54 -11.14 -13.00
C SER A 283 -6.06 -9.89 -12.28
N VAL A 284 -5.75 -8.85 -13.04
CA VAL A 284 -5.56 -7.49 -12.54
C VAL A 284 -6.70 -6.59 -13.00
N TYR A 285 -7.08 -5.65 -12.14
CA TYR A 285 -8.00 -4.56 -12.42
C TYR A 285 -7.23 -3.24 -12.35
N PHE A 286 -7.58 -2.28 -13.19
CA PHE A 286 -6.85 -1.02 -13.29
C PHE A 286 -7.73 0.04 -13.96
N MET A 287 -7.45 1.31 -13.71
CA MET A 287 -8.03 2.41 -14.47
C MET A 287 -7.24 2.59 -15.77
N ALA A 288 -7.92 2.76 -16.90
CA ALA A 288 -7.27 3.13 -18.16
C ALA A 288 -8.25 3.85 -19.12
N GLY A 289 -7.69 4.60 -20.08
CA GLY A 289 -8.44 5.33 -21.11
C GLY A 289 -8.67 6.81 -20.80
N ALA A 290 -8.18 7.31 -19.66
CA ALA A 290 -8.27 8.72 -19.29
C ALA A 290 -7.39 9.58 -20.20
N GLU A 291 -7.75 10.85 -20.41
CA GLU A 291 -6.86 11.80 -21.10
C GLU A 291 -5.57 11.98 -20.31
N GLY A 292 -4.43 11.94 -21.00
CA GLY A 292 -3.10 12.07 -20.41
C GLY A 292 -2.83 13.47 -19.88
N PHE A 293 -1.98 13.54 -18.85
CA PHE A 293 -1.61 14.82 -18.23
C PHE A 293 -0.91 15.78 -19.20
N PHE A 294 -0.20 15.27 -20.22
CA PHE A 294 0.48 16.09 -21.22
C PHE A 294 -0.35 16.26 -22.51
N GLY A 295 -1.64 15.90 -22.48
CA GLY A 295 -2.58 16.08 -23.58
C GLY A 295 -2.64 14.88 -24.54
N GLU A 296 -2.16 13.71 -24.12
CA GLU A 296 -2.35 12.46 -24.83
C GLU A 296 -3.86 12.15 -24.90
N PRO A 297 -4.44 11.98 -26.10
CA PRO A 297 -5.87 11.75 -26.22
C PRO A 297 -6.24 10.39 -25.62
N GLY A 298 -7.16 10.39 -24.66
CA GLY A 298 -7.72 9.17 -24.07
C GLY A 298 -8.65 8.41 -25.01
N ASP A 299 -9.38 7.42 -24.47
CA ASP A 299 -10.43 6.71 -25.20
C ASP A 299 -11.58 7.67 -25.52
N LEU A 300 -11.73 8.01 -26.81
CA LEU A 300 -12.74 8.96 -27.29
C LEU A 300 -14.18 8.46 -27.15
N LEU A 301 -14.40 7.18 -26.86
CA LEU A 301 -15.72 6.58 -26.69
C LEU A 301 -16.10 6.47 -25.21
N HIS A 302 -15.17 6.01 -24.37
CA HIS A 302 -15.47 5.64 -22.97
C HIS A 302 -14.71 6.48 -21.93
N GLY A 303 -13.66 7.21 -22.30
CA GLY A 303 -12.78 7.89 -21.35
C GLY A 303 -12.12 6.94 -20.35
N GLY A 304 -11.70 7.49 -19.20
CA GLY A 304 -11.05 6.75 -18.12
C GLY A 304 -12.02 5.87 -17.35
N GLU A 305 -11.91 4.56 -17.49
CA GLU A 305 -12.86 3.58 -16.93
C GLU A 305 -12.15 2.39 -16.28
N LEU A 306 -12.94 1.49 -15.66
CA LEU A 306 -12.40 0.29 -15.04
C LEU A 306 -12.15 -0.82 -16.07
N TRP A 307 -10.90 -1.21 -16.21
CA TRP A 307 -10.47 -2.33 -17.05
C TRP A 307 -10.07 -3.53 -16.21
N LYS A 308 -10.04 -4.70 -16.85
CA LYS A 308 -9.47 -5.91 -16.27
C LYS A 308 -8.64 -6.67 -17.29
N SER A 309 -7.69 -7.47 -16.81
CA SER A 309 -6.94 -8.42 -17.63
C SER A 309 -6.71 -9.75 -16.92
N ASP A 310 -6.94 -10.84 -17.62
CA ASP A 310 -6.57 -12.19 -17.21
C ASP A 310 -5.22 -12.64 -17.82
N GLY A 311 -4.38 -11.70 -18.27
CA GLY A 311 -3.08 -12.03 -18.89
C GLY A 311 -3.19 -12.54 -20.32
N THR A 312 -4.35 -12.41 -20.96
CA THR A 312 -4.55 -12.65 -22.40
C THR A 312 -5.10 -11.41 -23.08
N ARG A 313 -4.79 -11.22 -24.37
CA ARG A 313 -5.32 -10.06 -25.13
C ARG A 313 -6.84 -10.00 -25.16
N MET A 314 -7.49 -11.15 -25.25
CA MET A 314 -8.96 -11.28 -25.26
C MET A 314 -9.58 -10.99 -23.89
N GLY A 315 -8.89 -11.35 -22.80
CA GLY A 315 -9.36 -11.10 -21.45
C GLY A 315 -9.01 -9.71 -20.93
N THR A 316 -8.15 -8.96 -21.63
CA THR A 316 -7.91 -7.53 -21.37
C THR A 316 -9.02 -6.69 -21.99
N ARG A 317 -9.94 -6.18 -21.16
CA ARG A 317 -11.13 -5.46 -21.63
C ARG A 317 -11.74 -4.58 -20.54
N LEU A 318 -12.52 -3.60 -20.99
CA LEU A 318 -13.42 -2.80 -20.15
C LEU A 318 -14.35 -3.71 -19.32
N VAL A 319 -14.50 -3.39 -18.03
CA VAL A 319 -15.44 -4.08 -17.13
C VAL A 319 -16.85 -3.54 -17.35
N LYS A 320 -17.00 -2.22 -17.25
CA LYS A 320 -18.22 -1.46 -17.48
C LYS A 320 -17.83 -0.03 -17.84
N ASP A 321 -18.55 0.56 -18.78
CA ASP A 321 -18.60 1.99 -19.00
C ASP A 321 -19.52 2.60 -17.93
N VAL A 322 -18.95 2.99 -16.78
CA VAL A 322 -19.74 3.48 -15.63
C VAL A 322 -20.29 4.88 -15.94
N ARG A 323 -19.51 5.73 -16.60
CA ARG A 323 -19.96 7.04 -17.09
C ARG A 323 -19.84 7.10 -18.61
N PRO A 324 -20.94 6.83 -19.34
CA PRO A 324 -20.93 6.84 -20.79
C PRO A 324 -20.38 8.12 -21.41
N GLY A 325 -19.44 7.95 -22.33
CA GLY A 325 -18.83 9.02 -23.11
C GLY A 325 -17.37 9.31 -22.72
N PRO A 326 -16.72 10.27 -23.40
CA PRO A 326 -15.26 10.48 -23.32
C PRO A 326 -14.75 10.99 -21.97
N MET A 327 -15.63 11.38 -21.04
CA MET A 327 -15.20 11.84 -19.71
C MET A 327 -14.80 10.68 -18.79
N GLY A 328 -15.45 9.52 -18.93
CA GLY A 328 -15.25 8.35 -18.09
C GLY A 328 -15.51 8.58 -16.59
N SER A 329 -15.48 7.49 -15.84
CA SER A 329 -15.77 7.46 -14.40
C SER A 329 -14.57 7.68 -13.48
N GLN A 330 -13.36 7.67 -14.05
CA GLN A 330 -12.07 7.84 -13.36
C GLN A 330 -11.95 7.03 -12.05
N PRO A 331 -12.03 5.68 -12.13
CA PRO A 331 -11.87 4.81 -10.96
C PRO A 331 -10.55 5.06 -10.23
N SER A 332 -10.58 5.09 -8.89
CA SER A 332 -9.38 5.08 -8.06
C SER A 332 -9.61 4.38 -6.72
N GLY A 333 -8.54 4.15 -5.98
CA GLY A 333 -8.59 3.49 -4.69
C GLY A 333 -9.02 2.03 -4.77
N LEU A 334 -8.65 1.34 -5.86
CA LEU A 334 -9.03 -0.05 -6.13
C LEU A 334 -8.58 -0.96 -4.97
N THR A 335 -9.55 -1.53 -4.26
CA THR A 335 -9.32 -2.37 -3.08
C THR A 335 -10.15 -3.64 -3.14
N VAL A 336 -9.53 -4.79 -2.91
CA VAL A 336 -10.22 -6.07 -2.89
C VAL A 336 -10.75 -6.36 -1.48
N MET A 337 -12.03 -6.70 -1.38
CA MET A 337 -12.65 -7.19 -0.15
C MET A 337 -13.63 -8.33 -0.47
N GLY A 338 -13.51 -9.45 0.24
CA GLY A 338 -14.47 -10.55 0.11
C GLY A 338 -14.61 -11.15 -1.30
N GLY A 339 -13.59 -11.01 -2.15
CA GLY A 339 -13.62 -11.47 -3.56
C GLY A 339 -14.28 -10.50 -4.54
N ARG A 340 -14.61 -9.28 -4.10
CA ARG A 340 -15.09 -8.18 -4.94
C ARG A 340 -14.07 -7.03 -4.92
N LEU A 341 -14.13 -6.18 -5.93
CA LEU A 341 -13.33 -4.95 -5.99
C LEU A 341 -14.20 -3.76 -5.58
N TYR A 342 -13.68 -2.88 -4.75
CA TYR A 342 -14.29 -1.64 -4.28
C TYR A 342 -13.42 -0.46 -4.70
N PHE A 343 -14.04 0.66 -5.10
CA PHE A 343 -13.33 1.81 -5.65
C PHE A 343 -14.18 3.07 -5.64
N ALA A 344 -13.55 4.22 -5.77
CA ALA A 344 -14.20 5.51 -6.01
C ALA A 344 -14.43 5.72 -7.51
N ALA A 345 -15.63 6.09 -7.93
CA ALA A 345 -15.94 6.44 -9.32
C ALA A 345 -17.15 7.39 -9.42
N GLU A 346 -17.28 8.10 -10.54
CA GLU A 346 -18.42 8.98 -10.83
C GLU A 346 -19.20 8.47 -12.05
N ASP A 347 -20.53 8.46 -11.98
CA ASP A 347 -21.43 8.09 -13.09
C ASP A 347 -22.08 9.28 -13.80
N GLY A 348 -21.73 10.51 -13.39
CA GLY A 348 -22.29 11.75 -13.89
C GLY A 348 -23.66 12.12 -13.29
N VAL A 349 -24.16 11.34 -12.32
CA VAL A 349 -25.44 11.57 -11.63
C VAL A 349 -25.24 11.76 -10.12
N HIS A 350 -24.46 10.88 -9.49
CA HIS A 350 -24.28 10.83 -8.02
C HIS A 350 -22.94 11.43 -7.57
N GLY A 351 -22.22 12.13 -8.46
CA GLY A 351 -20.85 12.55 -8.18
C GLY A 351 -19.92 11.36 -7.94
N ARG A 352 -18.77 11.61 -7.32
CA ARG A 352 -17.78 10.57 -7.03
C ARG A 352 -18.08 9.83 -5.74
N GLU A 353 -18.43 8.56 -5.84
CA GLU A 353 -18.95 7.75 -4.73
C GLU A 353 -18.28 6.37 -4.63
N LEU A 354 -18.67 5.57 -3.64
CA LEU A 354 -18.18 4.20 -3.45
C LEU A 354 -18.92 3.22 -4.38
N TRP A 355 -18.17 2.55 -5.25
CA TRP A 355 -18.64 1.52 -6.16
C TRP A 355 -18.03 0.16 -5.83
N SER A 356 -18.70 -0.91 -6.29
CA SER A 356 -18.16 -2.28 -6.23
C SER A 356 -18.37 -3.03 -7.55
N THR A 357 -17.53 -4.03 -7.82
CA THR A 357 -17.70 -4.96 -8.94
C THR A 357 -17.28 -6.40 -8.60
N ASP A 358 -17.91 -7.38 -9.23
CA ASP A 358 -17.42 -8.77 -9.34
C ASP A 358 -16.60 -9.03 -10.62
N GLY A 359 -16.32 -7.97 -11.39
CA GLY A 359 -15.65 -8.04 -12.68
C GLY A 359 -16.58 -8.22 -13.87
N THR A 360 -17.89 -8.13 -13.68
CA THR A 360 -18.89 -8.09 -14.75
C THR A 360 -19.60 -6.75 -14.80
N ALA A 361 -20.09 -6.35 -15.97
CA ALA A 361 -20.86 -5.10 -16.11
C ALA A 361 -22.15 -5.09 -15.26
N GLN A 362 -22.80 -6.24 -15.09
CA GLN A 362 -24.01 -6.36 -14.27
C GLN A 362 -23.69 -6.27 -12.77
N GLY A 363 -22.56 -6.84 -12.35
CA GLY A 363 -22.11 -6.80 -10.97
C GLY A 363 -21.40 -5.51 -10.55
N THR A 364 -21.17 -4.57 -11.48
CA THR A 364 -20.63 -3.24 -11.19
C THR A 364 -21.74 -2.27 -10.78
N VAL A 365 -21.80 -1.95 -9.49
CA VAL A 365 -22.91 -1.22 -8.86
C VAL A 365 -22.42 -0.19 -7.84
N LEU A 366 -23.17 0.90 -7.69
CA LEU A 366 -23.00 1.88 -6.61
C LEU A 366 -23.31 1.19 -5.27
N VAL A 367 -22.40 1.30 -4.30
CA VAL A 367 -22.59 0.73 -2.96
C VAL A 367 -23.53 1.62 -2.16
N GLN A 368 -23.23 2.92 -2.15
CA GLN A 368 -24.05 3.94 -1.51
C GLN A 368 -23.73 5.31 -2.10
N ASP A 369 -24.77 6.10 -2.36
CA ASP A 369 -24.68 7.54 -2.58
C ASP A 369 -24.57 8.22 -1.21
N LEU A 370 -23.34 8.47 -0.76
CA LEU A 370 -23.10 8.96 0.60
C LEU A 370 -23.40 10.47 0.71
N GLU A 371 -23.10 11.25 -0.34
CA GLU A 371 -23.48 12.67 -0.44
C GLU A 371 -24.42 12.88 -1.64
N PRO A 372 -25.75 12.95 -1.39
CA PRO A 372 -26.74 12.94 -2.47
C PRO A 372 -26.57 14.03 -3.53
N GLY A 373 -26.62 13.60 -4.79
CA GLY A 373 -26.57 14.47 -5.96
C GLY A 373 -25.18 14.57 -6.59
N PRO A 374 -24.92 15.56 -7.46
CA PRO A 374 -23.75 15.54 -8.33
C PRO A 374 -22.42 15.92 -7.64
N VAL A 375 -22.43 16.22 -6.34
CA VAL A 375 -21.21 16.62 -5.61
C VAL A 375 -20.39 15.39 -5.23
N GLY A 376 -21.06 14.36 -4.72
CA GLY A 376 -20.44 13.11 -4.27
C GLY A 376 -19.53 13.27 -3.04
N SER A 377 -19.16 12.13 -2.46
CA SER A 377 -18.40 12.04 -1.22
C SER A 377 -16.87 11.90 -1.39
N ALA A 378 -16.41 11.73 -2.63
CA ALA A 378 -14.99 11.60 -3.01
C ALA A 378 -14.19 10.65 -2.09
N PRO A 379 -14.58 9.37 -1.98
CA PRO A 379 -13.94 8.43 -1.07
C PRO A 379 -12.50 8.11 -1.49
N THR A 380 -11.60 7.93 -0.52
CA THR A 380 -10.17 7.64 -0.74
C THR A 380 -9.56 6.94 0.48
N ALA A 381 -8.26 6.64 0.43
CA ALA A 381 -7.52 5.97 1.50
C ALA A 381 -8.15 4.63 1.90
N PHE A 382 -8.58 3.86 0.90
CA PHE A 382 -9.20 2.56 1.09
C PHE A 382 -8.24 1.55 1.71
N ALA A 383 -8.75 0.72 2.59
CA ALA A 383 -8.06 -0.45 3.12
C ALA A 383 -9.07 -1.55 3.46
N GLU A 384 -8.68 -2.80 3.25
CA GLU A 384 -9.44 -3.95 3.71
C GLU A 384 -8.83 -4.50 5.01
N ALA A 385 -9.70 -4.91 5.93
CA ALA A 385 -9.31 -5.64 7.11
C ALA A 385 -10.44 -6.56 7.60
N ASP A 386 -10.14 -7.87 7.67
CA ASP A 386 -11.04 -8.91 8.20
C ASP A 386 -12.46 -8.87 7.59
N GLY A 387 -12.57 -8.61 6.27
CA GLY A 387 -13.83 -8.56 5.55
C GLY A 387 -14.59 -7.22 5.69
N TRP A 388 -13.93 -6.18 6.18
CA TRP A 388 -14.45 -4.81 6.26
C TRP A 388 -13.60 -3.85 5.45
N LEU A 389 -14.25 -2.89 4.80
CA LEU A 389 -13.63 -1.82 4.05
C LEU A 389 -13.58 -0.57 4.93
N PHE A 390 -12.42 0.05 5.03
CA PHE A 390 -12.16 1.31 5.72
C PHE A 390 -11.71 2.36 4.72
N PHE A 391 -12.19 3.59 4.85
CA PHE A 391 -11.87 4.67 3.92
C PHE A 391 -12.15 6.04 4.53
N SER A 392 -11.72 7.10 3.85
CA SER A 392 -12.12 8.47 4.15
C SER A 392 -13.07 9.00 3.10
N ALA A 393 -14.08 9.79 3.51
CA ALA A 393 -15.03 10.41 2.60
C ALA A 393 -15.54 11.73 3.17
N THR A 394 -15.90 12.64 2.27
CA THR A 394 -16.39 13.99 2.55
C THR A 394 -17.90 14.01 2.53
N THR A 395 -18.54 14.57 3.57
CA THR A 395 -19.99 14.84 3.55
C THR A 395 -20.30 16.23 4.06
N ALA A 396 -21.46 16.76 3.68
CA ALA A 396 -21.96 18.03 4.19
C ALA A 396 -22.08 17.98 5.73
N GLY A 397 -21.41 18.91 6.42
CA GLY A 397 -21.45 19.04 7.88
C GLY A 397 -20.39 18.26 8.65
N ARG A 398 -19.71 17.28 8.02
CA ARG A 398 -18.59 16.53 8.63
C ARG A 398 -17.24 16.76 7.95
N GLY A 399 -17.22 17.29 6.72
CA GLY A 399 -15.98 17.31 5.92
C GLY A 399 -15.42 15.90 5.72
N ARG A 400 -14.11 15.76 5.51
CA ARG A 400 -13.46 14.46 5.26
C ARG A 400 -13.15 13.72 6.57
N GLU A 401 -13.92 12.67 6.82
CA GLU A 401 -13.87 11.85 8.04
C GLU A 401 -13.67 10.36 7.71
N ALA A 402 -13.51 9.52 8.75
CA ALA A 402 -13.30 8.08 8.59
C ALA A 402 -14.64 7.33 8.55
N TRP A 403 -14.72 6.35 7.66
CA TRP A 403 -15.91 5.54 7.40
C TRP A 403 -15.53 4.07 7.26
N TYR A 404 -16.52 3.18 7.42
CA TYR A 404 -16.36 1.76 7.15
C TYR A 404 -17.62 1.15 6.53
N SER A 405 -17.42 0.01 5.85
CA SER A 405 -18.49 -0.74 5.18
C SER A 405 -18.20 -2.24 5.24
N ASN A 406 -19.24 -3.06 5.37
CA ASN A 406 -19.14 -4.50 5.14
C ASN A 406 -19.37 -4.88 3.66
N GLY A 407 -19.59 -3.90 2.79
CA GLY A 407 -19.80 -4.09 1.37
C GLY A 407 -21.22 -4.42 0.94
N ALA A 408 -22.18 -4.55 1.87
CA ALA A 408 -23.60 -4.67 1.54
C ALA A 408 -24.14 -3.31 1.02
N PRO A 409 -25.06 -3.31 0.03
CA PRO A 409 -25.67 -2.07 -0.45
C PRO A 409 -26.29 -1.26 0.69
N GLY A 410 -25.96 0.03 0.77
CA GLY A 410 -26.43 0.93 1.81
C GLY A 410 -25.82 0.75 3.21
N HIS A 411 -24.76 -0.07 3.35
CA HIS A 411 -24.05 -0.23 4.62
C HIS A 411 -22.72 0.55 4.60
N VAL A 412 -22.81 1.87 4.78
CA VAL A 412 -21.65 2.75 5.01
C VAL A 412 -21.91 3.53 6.29
N ASP A 413 -21.07 3.31 7.30
CA ASP A 413 -21.21 3.91 8.62
C ASP A 413 -20.03 4.83 8.94
N PRO A 414 -20.27 6.00 9.56
CA PRO A 414 -19.21 6.88 10.00
C PRO A 414 -18.54 6.33 11.27
N MET A 415 -17.25 6.62 11.38
CA MET A 415 -16.57 6.58 12.66
C MET A 415 -16.87 7.85 13.48
N ARG A 416 -16.09 8.07 14.54
CA ARG A 416 -16.09 9.33 15.28
C ARG A 416 -15.88 10.50 14.31
N ASP A 417 -16.62 11.58 14.51
CA ASP A 417 -16.33 12.88 13.90
C ASP A 417 -15.10 13.47 14.60
N ILE A 418 -13.93 13.34 13.99
CA ILE A 418 -12.65 13.72 14.58
C ILE A 418 -12.43 15.23 14.42
N ALA A 419 -12.78 15.81 13.26
CA ALA A 419 -12.69 17.23 13.01
C ALA A 419 -14.09 17.87 12.86
N PRO A 420 -14.77 18.20 13.99
CA PRO A 420 -16.15 18.67 13.97
C PRO A 420 -16.30 20.06 13.30
N ALA A 421 -17.57 20.47 13.12
CA ALA A 421 -17.96 21.73 12.47
C ALA A 421 -17.63 21.81 10.96
N GLY A 422 -17.62 20.66 10.28
CA GLY A 422 -17.34 20.57 8.85
C GLY A 422 -15.87 20.76 8.49
N LEU A 423 -14.97 20.63 9.48
CA LEU A 423 -13.53 20.53 9.26
C LEU A 423 -13.19 19.12 8.72
N SER A 424 -11.92 18.81 8.50
CA SER A 424 -11.53 17.53 7.89
C SER A 424 -10.38 16.90 8.65
N ALA A 425 -10.59 15.68 9.13
CA ALA A 425 -9.56 14.90 9.80
C ALA A 425 -8.63 14.16 8.83
N ASN A 426 -8.97 14.08 7.54
CA ASN A 426 -8.18 13.46 6.48
C ASN A 426 -7.60 12.06 6.83
N PRO A 427 -8.45 11.10 7.27
CA PRO A 427 -7.95 9.84 7.77
C PRO A 427 -7.30 8.97 6.70
N ARG A 428 -6.21 8.29 7.07
CA ARG A 428 -5.39 7.49 6.14
C ARG A 428 -4.69 6.33 6.84
N GLY A 429 -4.18 5.38 6.05
CA GLY A 429 -3.28 4.33 6.54
C GLY A 429 -3.94 3.35 7.51
N PHE A 430 -5.17 2.92 7.23
CA PHE A 430 -5.88 1.96 8.09
C PHE A 430 -5.16 0.62 8.15
N VAL A 431 -4.88 0.12 9.36
CA VAL A 431 -4.18 -1.15 9.61
C VAL A 431 -4.84 -1.91 10.74
N ARG A 432 -5.14 -3.19 10.51
CA ARG A 432 -5.66 -4.10 11.52
C ARG A 432 -4.53 -4.65 12.39
N ALA A 433 -4.63 -4.49 13.71
CA ALA A 433 -3.71 -5.12 14.65
C ALA A 433 -4.41 -5.48 15.98
N GLY A 434 -4.19 -6.69 16.48
CA GLY A 434 -4.69 -7.10 17.80
C GLY A 434 -6.21 -7.09 17.87
N SER A 435 -6.80 -6.18 18.64
CA SER A 435 -8.25 -5.97 18.74
C SER A 435 -8.72 -4.60 18.23
N HIS A 436 -7.93 -3.96 17.37
CA HIS A 436 -8.20 -2.62 16.86
C HIS A 436 -7.92 -2.53 15.35
N VAL A 437 -8.50 -1.51 14.73
CA VAL A 437 -8.05 -0.93 13.47
C VAL A 437 -7.43 0.42 13.81
N PHE A 438 -6.19 0.61 13.40
CA PHE A 438 -5.42 1.83 13.59
C PHE A 438 -5.43 2.65 12.33
N PHE A 439 -5.35 3.97 12.45
CA PHE A 439 -5.24 4.89 11.32
C PHE A 439 -4.66 6.22 11.78
N LEU A 440 -4.25 7.05 10.84
CA LEU A 440 -3.77 8.40 11.12
C LEU A 440 -4.88 9.40 10.80
N ALA A 441 -5.06 10.41 11.65
CA ALA A 441 -6.05 11.46 11.42
C ALA A 441 -5.68 12.75 12.17
N THR A 442 -6.07 13.89 11.60
CA THR A 442 -5.83 15.22 12.16
C THR A 442 -7.00 15.68 13.02
N ASP A 443 -6.73 15.92 14.31
CA ASP A 443 -7.63 16.64 15.20
C ASP A 443 -7.29 18.15 15.18
N PRO A 444 -8.29 19.07 15.13
CA PRO A 444 -8.02 20.50 15.08
C PRO A 444 -7.25 21.08 16.27
N VAL A 445 -7.18 20.37 17.40
CA VAL A 445 -6.50 20.78 18.63
C VAL A 445 -5.17 20.03 18.81
N GLN A 446 -5.15 18.73 18.52
CA GLN A 446 -4.00 17.84 18.76
C GLN A 446 -3.12 17.59 17.53
N GLY A 447 -3.50 18.11 16.36
CA GLY A 447 -2.76 17.83 15.12
C GLY A 447 -2.95 16.39 14.63
N GLU A 448 -2.06 15.91 13.76
CA GLU A 448 -2.10 14.54 13.24
C GLU A 448 -1.51 13.54 14.24
N GLU A 449 -2.30 12.56 14.63
CA GLU A 449 -1.94 11.54 15.62
C GLU A 449 -2.42 10.15 15.16
N PRO A 450 -1.89 9.04 15.73
CA PRO A 450 -2.46 7.72 15.53
C PRO A 450 -3.75 7.55 16.34
N TRP A 451 -4.77 7.00 15.68
CA TRP A 451 -6.08 6.68 16.22
C TRP A 451 -6.31 5.17 16.21
N ALA A 452 -7.13 4.69 17.13
CA ALA A 452 -7.57 3.31 17.21
C ALA A 452 -9.09 3.21 17.32
N LEU A 453 -9.67 2.38 16.47
CA LEU A 453 -11.05 1.92 16.52
C LEU A 453 -11.09 0.50 17.09
N PRO A 454 -11.80 0.23 18.19
CA PRO A 454 -12.02 -1.13 18.66
C PRO A 454 -12.68 -1.99 17.59
N PHE A 455 -12.11 -3.16 17.34
CA PHE A 455 -12.56 -4.14 16.36
C PHE A 455 -12.76 -5.48 17.08
N LEU A 456 -14.01 -5.73 17.50
CA LEU A 456 -14.35 -6.75 18.50
C LEU A 456 -15.64 -7.48 18.12
N PRO A 457 -15.91 -8.68 18.68
CA PRO A 457 -17.21 -9.30 18.56
C PRO A 457 -18.33 -8.37 19.05
N ALA A 458 -19.49 -8.43 18.39
CA ALA A 458 -20.65 -7.54 18.66
C ALA A 458 -20.95 -7.36 20.15
N ALA A 459 -20.98 -8.47 20.89
CA ALA A 459 -21.31 -8.50 22.33
C ALA A 459 -20.27 -7.81 23.24
N ARG A 460 -19.11 -7.44 22.70
CA ARG A 460 -18.05 -6.73 23.42
C ARG A 460 -17.97 -5.24 23.05
N CYS A 461 -18.59 -4.80 21.96
CA CYS A 461 -18.68 -3.38 21.66
C CYS A 461 -19.50 -2.67 22.75
N GLY A 462 -18.94 -1.61 23.35
CA GLY A 462 -19.56 -0.86 24.45
C GLY A 462 -19.25 -1.36 25.86
N ARG A 463 -18.36 -2.35 26.03
CA ARG A 463 -17.72 -2.63 27.32
C ARG A 463 -16.40 -1.84 27.41
N PRO A 464 -16.15 -1.12 28.51
CA PRO A 464 -14.94 -0.31 28.68
C PRO A 464 -13.66 -1.14 28.70
#